data_AF-A0A2C5YQS1-F1
#
_entry.id   AF-A0A2C5YQS1-F1
#
_cell.length_a   1.000
_cell.length_b   1.000
_cell.length_c   1.000
_cell.angle_alpha   90.00
_cell.angle_beta   90.00
_cell.angle_gamma   90.00
#
_symmetry.space_group_name_H-M   'P 1'
#
loop_
_entity.id
_entity.type
_entity.pdbx_description
1 polymer ?
#
loop_
_entity_poly.entity_id
_entity_poly.type
_entity_poly.pdbx_seq_one_letter_code
_entity_poly.pdbx_strand_id
1 'polypeptide(L)'
;MRLKFWQDSLDRTFSDHPPREPICILLHQALRQLELRAGGDASRQSIKFWVSRLVRTRQRYMDNRPFPNLAALEDYAENTYSTLMYATLAFLPLRSTQLDHLASHMGKANGIVATLRGIPYLSSPPQPIQTPKGASAPSPRTPVLLLPLDIMSTAGVKEEAVFRKGPSAPGLQDAVFKVATRAHDHLLTAREMLARLTRGEDAGHEYEHGGEEDHVYGGGDDDVRMELRRCFGVFLEAVPAGVYLDALEKVNFDPWAVRPGKVEEVKTIVKTVGTAILENGGVIRGLCNWGVYALPRPISIHQMQHAYGHHFVLRYDSSTGVHRKVRQILRAEPRMLRAVHAKLGDNTLPVLARFGAPAWIPQSVTEL
;
A
#
# COMPACT_ATOMS: atom_id res chain seq x y z
N MET A 1 5.55 -11.38 -22.37
CA MET A 1 6.92 -11.94 -22.24
C MET A 1 7.33 -12.13 -20.77
N ARG A 2 7.22 -11.11 -19.90
CA ARG A 2 7.70 -11.19 -18.51
C ARG A 2 6.94 -12.16 -17.59
N LEU A 3 5.60 -12.22 -17.64
CA LEU A 3 4.84 -13.14 -16.77
C LEU A 3 4.88 -14.60 -17.23
N LYS A 4 4.94 -14.85 -18.54
CA LYS A 4 5.16 -16.19 -19.09
C LYS A 4 6.50 -16.78 -18.62
N PHE A 5 7.56 -15.98 -18.66
CA PHE A 5 8.85 -16.37 -18.09
C PHE A 5 8.74 -16.78 -16.62
N TRP A 6 8.00 -16.02 -15.80
CA TRP A 6 7.81 -16.37 -14.38
C TRP A 6 6.97 -17.62 -14.18
N GLN A 7 5.93 -17.84 -14.99
CA GLN A 7 5.15 -19.08 -14.97
C GLN A 7 6.05 -20.28 -15.31
N ASP A 8 6.80 -20.21 -16.42
CA ASP A 8 7.71 -21.27 -16.84
C ASP A 8 8.82 -21.53 -15.79
N SER A 9 9.31 -20.46 -15.16
CA SER A 9 10.32 -20.54 -14.10
C SER A 9 9.80 -21.22 -12.83
N LEU A 10 8.55 -20.92 -12.44
CA LEU A 10 7.88 -21.60 -11.34
C LEU A 10 7.69 -23.08 -11.68
N ASP A 11 7.13 -23.40 -12.84
CA ASP A 11 6.90 -24.79 -13.24
C ASP A 11 8.19 -25.61 -13.23
N ARG A 12 9.30 -25.04 -13.73
CA ARG A 12 10.62 -25.67 -13.66
C ARG A 12 11.15 -25.83 -12.22
N THR A 13 10.96 -24.82 -11.38
CA THR A 13 11.37 -24.85 -9.96
C THR A 13 10.65 -25.95 -9.19
N PHE A 14 9.33 -26.08 -9.39
CA PHE A 14 8.50 -27.09 -8.76
C PHE A 14 8.68 -28.49 -9.37
N SER A 15 9.36 -28.62 -10.51
CA SER A 15 9.78 -29.89 -11.11
C SER A 15 11.26 -30.21 -10.85
N ASP A 16 11.84 -29.67 -9.77
CA ASP A 16 13.24 -29.89 -9.35
C ASP A 16 14.31 -29.45 -10.37
N HIS A 17 13.96 -28.52 -11.26
CA HIS A 17 14.85 -27.97 -12.29
C HIS A 17 14.88 -26.44 -12.25
N PRO A 18 15.18 -25.81 -11.09
CA PRO A 18 15.13 -24.35 -10.98
C PRO A 18 16.06 -23.69 -12.01
N PRO A 19 15.59 -22.66 -12.73
CA PRO A 19 16.47 -21.86 -13.58
C PRO A 19 17.56 -21.18 -12.72
N ARG A 20 18.64 -20.70 -13.36
CA ARG A 20 19.76 -20.00 -12.71
C ARG A 20 19.40 -18.57 -12.27
N GLU A 21 18.21 -18.40 -11.69
CA GLU A 21 17.73 -17.19 -11.06
C GLU A 21 17.79 -17.37 -9.54
N PRO A 22 18.44 -16.46 -8.77
CA PRO A 22 18.66 -16.65 -7.34
C PRO A 22 17.39 -16.97 -6.55
N ILE A 23 16.27 -16.31 -6.89
CA ILE A 23 14.99 -16.52 -6.21
C ILE A 23 14.40 -17.91 -6.49
N CYS A 24 14.62 -18.49 -7.68
CA CYS A 24 14.13 -19.82 -8.02
C CYS A 24 14.96 -20.90 -7.33
N ILE A 25 16.28 -20.70 -7.24
CA ILE A 25 17.19 -21.60 -6.51
C ILE A 25 16.83 -21.62 -5.02
N LEU A 26 16.63 -20.45 -4.41
CA LEU A 26 16.23 -20.34 -3.00
C LEU A 26 14.85 -20.95 -2.74
N LEU A 27 13.88 -20.69 -3.62
CA LEU A 27 12.55 -21.30 -3.53
C LEU A 27 12.64 -22.83 -3.58
N HIS A 28 13.39 -23.38 -4.53
CA HIS A 28 13.60 -24.82 -4.64
C HIS A 28 14.23 -25.41 -3.36
N GLN A 29 15.27 -24.77 -2.82
CA GLN A 29 15.88 -25.21 -1.56
C GLN A 29 14.88 -25.17 -0.39
N ALA A 30 14.08 -24.11 -0.29
CA ALA A 30 13.06 -23.99 0.75
C ALA A 30 11.97 -25.07 0.63
N LEU A 31 11.54 -25.39 -0.60
CA LEU A 31 10.58 -26.47 -0.87
C LEU A 31 11.15 -27.84 -0.46
N ARG A 32 12.42 -28.12 -0.76
CA ARG A 32 13.10 -29.37 -0.33
C ARG A 32 13.18 -29.48 1.19
N GLN A 33 13.53 -28.39 1.88
CA GLN A 33 13.56 -28.36 3.34
C GLN A 33 12.17 -28.51 3.96
N LEU A 34 11.14 -27.95 3.32
CA LEU A 34 9.75 -28.11 3.74
C LEU A 34 9.30 -29.57 3.60
N GLU A 35 9.54 -30.20 2.45
CA GLU A 35 9.20 -31.60 2.18
C GLU A 35 9.80 -32.55 3.24
N LEU A 36 11.07 -32.32 3.61
CA LEU A 36 11.75 -33.07 4.67
C LEU A 36 11.10 -32.88 6.05
N ARG A 37 10.63 -31.67 6.38
CA ARG A 37 9.99 -31.37 7.68
C ARG A 37 8.54 -31.82 7.75
N ALA A 38 7.80 -31.71 6.65
CA ALA A 38 6.37 -32.02 6.57
C ALA A 38 6.10 -33.51 6.28
N GLY A 39 7.11 -34.26 5.81
CA GLY A 39 6.98 -35.69 5.54
C GLY A 39 6.16 -36.02 4.29
N GLY A 40 6.12 -35.12 3.30
CA GLY A 40 5.39 -35.34 2.05
C GLY A 40 5.31 -34.12 1.12
N ASP A 41 4.76 -34.35 -0.08
CA ASP A 41 4.70 -33.35 -1.17
C ASP A 41 3.44 -32.47 -1.13
N ALA A 42 2.43 -32.78 -0.30
CA ALA A 42 1.15 -32.09 -0.28
C ALA A 42 1.28 -30.56 -0.10
N SER A 43 2.13 -30.12 0.84
CA SER A 43 2.37 -28.68 1.07
C SER A 43 3.03 -28.03 -0.15
N ARG A 44 3.99 -28.72 -0.79
CA ARG A 44 4.67 -28.24 -2.00
C ARG A 44 3.70 -28.10 -3.17
N GLN A 45 2.77 -29.04 -3.34
CA GLN A 45 1.70 -28.95 -4.35
C GLN A 45 0.76 -27.78 -4.10
N SER A 46 0.30 -27.58 -2.85
CA SER A 46 -0.54 -26.43 -2.49
C SER A 46 0.17 -25.10 -2.75
N ILE A 47 1.45 -24.97 -2.40
CA ILE A 47 2.22 -23.75 -2.70
C ILE A 47 2.30 -23.53 -4.22
N LYS A 48 2.58 -24.57 -5.02
CA LYS A 48 2.63 -24.45 -6.49
C LYS A 48 1.33 -23.91 -7.04
N PHE A 49 0.22 -24.46 -6.59
CA PHE A 49 -1.12 -24.06 -7.02
C PHE A 49 -1.35 -22.59 -6.73
N TRP A 50 -1.18 -22.18 -5.47
CA TRP A 50 -1.43 -20.80 -5.04
C TRP A 50 -0.54 -19.80 -5.79
N VAL A 51 0.77 -20.03 -5.83
CA VAL A 51 1.69 -19.12 -6.52
C VAL A 51 1.38 -19.04 -8.02
N SER A 52 1.00 -20.16 -8.65
CA SER A 52 0.59 -20.17 -10.06
C SER A 52 -0.71 -19.41 -10.30
N ARG A 53 -1.72 -19.58 -9.41
CA ARG A 53 -2.98 -18.82 -9.45
C ARG A 53 -2.72 -17.32 -9.40
N LEU A 54 -1.86 -16.86 -8.47
CA LEU A 54 -1.48 -15.45 -8.38
C LEU A 54 -0.89 -14.92 -9.69
N VAL A 55 0.07 -15.64 -10.28
CA VAL A 55 0.74 -15.23 -11.52
C VAL A 55 -0.25 -15.17 -12.69
N ARG A 56 -1.09 -16.21 -12.85
CA ARG A 56 -2.13 -16.27 -13.89
C ARG A 56 -3.14 -15.14 -13.75
N THR A 57 -3.61 -14.87 -12.52
CA THR A 57 -4.56 -13.79 -12.26
C THR A 57 -3.94 -12.42 -12.55
N ARG A 58 -2.72 -12.15 -12.08
CA ARG A 58 -2.00 -10.91 -12.42
C ARG A 58 -1.79 -10.76 -13.93
N GLN A 59 -1.55 -11.86 -14.64
CA GLN A 59 -1.42 -11.85 -16.10
C GLN A 59 -2.71 -11.41 -16.80
N ARG A 60 -3.86 -11.89 -16.34
CA ARG A 60 -5.18 -11.53 -16.91
C ARG A 60 -5.55 -10.06 -16.71
N TYR A 61 -4.99 -9.39 -15.71
CA TYR A 61 -5.33 -8.00 -15.32
C TYR A 61 -4.18 -7.00 -15.55
N MET A 62 -3.16 -7.36 -16.35
CA MET A 62 -2.03 -6.45 -16.65
C MET A 62 -2.41 -5.21 -17.47
N ASP A 63 -3.57 -5.25 -18.14
CA ASP A 63 -4.12 -4.14 -18.90
C ASP A 63 -4.74 -3.05 -18.02
N ASN A 64 -4.81 -3.26 -16.69
CA ASN A 64 -5.47 -2.37 -15.74
C ASN A 64 -6.93 -2.09 -16.10
N ARG A 65 -7.62 -3.07 -16.70
CA ARG A 65 -9.06 -2.95 -16.96
C ARG A 65 -9.84 -2.72 -15.67
N PRO A 66 -10.86 -1.84 -15.68
CA PRO A 66 -11.75 -1.67 -14.53
C PRO A 66 -12.49 -2.96 -14.16
N PHE A 67 -12.89 -3.08 -12.90
CA PHE A 67 -13.73 -4.20 -12.46
C PHE A 67 -15.19 -3.95 -12.86
N PRO A 68 -15.88 -4.92 -13.48
CA PRO A 68 -17.26 -4.72 -13.90
C PRO A 68 -18.21 -4.51 -12.71
N ASN A 69 -17.95 -5.19 -11.60
CA ASN A 69 -18.74 -5.10 -10.38
C ASN A 69 -17.89 -5.37 -9.13
N LEU A 70 -18.49 -5.16 -7.96
CA LEU A 70 -17.82 -5.39 -6.67
C LEU A 70 -17.36 -6.84 -6.50
N ALA A 71 -18.19 -7.81 -6.93
CA ALA A 71 -17.85 -9.23 -6.86
C ALA A 71 -16.59 -9.59 -7.69
N ALA A 72 -16.38 -8.93 -8.84
CA ALA A 72 -15.17 -9.13 -9.64
C ALA A 72 -13.91 -8.54 -8.97
N LEU A 73 -14.06 -7.47 -8.19
CA LEU A 73 -12.96 -6.96 -7.35
C LEU A 73 -12.66 -7.93 -6.19
N GLU A 74 -13.69 -8.52 -5.58
CA GLU A 74 -13.52 -9.56 -4.55
C GLU A 74 -12.84 -10.81 -5.09
N ASP A 75 -13.28 -11.31 -6.26
CA ASP A 75 -12.65 -12.43 -6.95
C ASP A 75 -11.18 -12.12 -7.28
N TYR A 76 -10.88 -10.91 -7.72
CA TYR A 76 -9.49 -10.50 -7.94
C TYR A 76 -8.69 -10.48 -6.63
N ALA A 77 -9.27 -9.98 -5.54
CA ALA A 77 -8.62 -9.93 -4.23
C ALA A 77 -8.38 -11.34 -3.68
N GLU A 78 -9.34 -12.26 -3.82
CA GLU A 78 -9.22 -13.67 -3.49
C GLU A 78 -8.05 -14.32 -4.22
N ASN A 79 -8.04 -14.17 -5.54
CA ASN A 79 -7.06 -14.81 -6.40
C ASN A 79 -5.66 -14.13 -6.35
N THR A 80 -5.49 -13.03 -5.61
CA THR A 80 -4.20 -12.34 -5.48
C THR A 80 -3.70 -12.17 -4.05
N TYR A 81 -4.49 -11.58 -3.15
CA TYR A 81 -4.10 -11.31 -1.77
C TYR A 81 -4.40 -12.51 -0.86
N SER A 82 -5.56 -13.17 -0.97
CA SER A 82 -5.83 -14.39 -0.20
C SER A 82 -4.88 -15.51 -0.57
N THR A 83 -4.64 -15.69 -1.88
CA THR A 83 -3.65 -16.64 -2.41
C THR A 83 -2.25 -16.52 -1.78
N LEU A 84 -1.79 -15.31 -1.45
CA LEU A 84 -0.50 -15.13 -0.77
C LEU A 84 -0.55 -15.63 0.68
N MET A 85 -1.66 -15.42 1.37
CA MET A 85 -1.87 -15.94 2.72
C MET A 85 -1.97 -17.47 2.70
N TYR A 86 -2.70 -18.05 1.75
CA TYR A 86 -2.79 -19.51 1.58
C TYR A 86 -1.43 -20.15 1.28
N ALA A 87 -0.65 -19.54 0.37
CA ALA A 87 0.71 -19.99 0.11
C ALA A 87 1.57 -19.96 1.38
N THR A 88 1.44 -18.90 2.19
CA THR A 88 2.17 -18.76 3.46
C THR A 88 1.74 -19.80 4.50
N LEU A 89 0.44 -20.10 4.61
CA LEU A 89 -0.07 -21.18 5.46
C LEU A 89 0.48 -22.54 5.01
N ALA A 90 0.53 -22.80 3.71
CA ALA A 90 1.11 -24.02 3.16
C ALA A 90 2.64 -24.12 3.40
N PHE A 91 3.36 -23.01 3.52
CA PHE A 91 4.76 -23.01 3.98
C PHE A 91 4.89 -23.31 5.50
N LEU A 92 3.83 -23.16 6.29
CA LEU A 92 3.73 -23.52 7.71
C LEU A 92 3.22 -24.95 7.95
N PRO A 93 3.47 -25.83 6.98
CA PRO A 93 2.67 -27.01 6.60
C PRO A 93 1.25 -27.12 7.20
N LEU A 94 0.48 -26.02 7.22
CA LEU A 94 -0.92 -26.02 7.68
C LEU A 94 -1.85 -26.19 6.49
N ARG A 95 -2.80 -27.12 6.59
CA ARG A 95 -3.74 -27.47 5.50
C ARG A 95 -5.16 -27.57 6.06
N SER A 96 -5.59 -26.48 6.69
CA SER A 96 -6.80 -26.37 7.48
C SER A 96 -7.82 -25.49 6.78
N THR A 97 -8.97 -26.07 6.42
CA THR A 97 -10.06 -25.35 5.74
C THR A 97 -10.54 -24.15 6.55
N GLN A 98 -10.51 -24.25 7.89
CA GLN A 98 -10.90 -23.14 8.78
C GLN A 98 -9.91 -21.96 8.69
N LEU A 99 -8.60 -22.26 8.60
CA LEU A 99 -7.57 -21.23 8.46
C LEU A 99 -7.56 -20.60 7.07
N ASP A 100 -7.80 -21.40 6.03
CA ASP A 100 -7.96 -20.89 4.67
C ASP A 100 -9.21 -20.02 4.56
N HIS A 101 -10.32 -20.42 5.20
CA HIS A 101 -11.52 -19.59 5.26
C HIS A 101 -11.25 -18.23 5.94
N LEU A 102 -10.53 -18.23 7.06
CA LEU A 102 -10.12 -16.99 7.74
C LEU A 102 -9.19 -16.13 6.86
N ALA A 103 -8.22 -16.76 6.20
CA ALA A 103 -7.31 -16.10 5.26
C ALA A 103 -8.04 -15.51 4.06
N SER A 104 -9.13 -16.14 3.58
CA SER A 104 -9.94 -15.64 2.47
C SER A 104 -10.53 -14.27 2.77
N HIS A 105 -11.19 -14.11 3.92
CA HIS A 105 -11.77 -12.84 4.31
C HIS A 105 -10.69 -11.76 4.51
N MET A 106 -9.58 -12.10 5.18
CA MET A 106 -8.48 -11.16 5.38
C MET A 106 -7.82 -10.73 4.06
N GLY A 107 -7.61 -11.69 3.15
CA GLY A 107 -7.03 -11.46 1.84
C GLY A 107 -7.95 -10.62 0.94
N LYS A 108 -9.26 -10.92 0.91
CA LYS A 108 -10.25 -10.10 0.20
C LYS A 108 -10.26 -8.66 0.71
N ALA A 109 -10.31 -8.46 2.04
CA ALA A 109 -10.21 -7.13 2.64
C ALA A 109 -8.92 -6.39 2.21
N ASN A 110 -7.77 -7.07 2.29
CA ASN A 110 -6.48 -6.51 1.89
C ASN A 110 -6.43 -6.12 0.41
N GLY A 111 -6.99 -6.94 -0.48
CA GLY A 111 -7.03 -6.64 -1.91
C GLY A 111 -7.94 -5.47 -2.25
N ILE A 112 -9.12 -5.38 -1.62
CA ILE A 112 -10.02 -4.23 -1.77
C ILE A 112 -9.34 -2.96 -1.26
N VAL A 113 -8.74 -2.98 -0.06
CA VAL A 113 -7.99 -1.85 0.50
C VAL A 113 -6.82 -1.46 -0.40
N ALA A 114 -6.13 -2.43 -1.01
CA ALA A 114 -5.05 -2.14 -1.94
C ALA A 114 -5.52 -1.41 -3.21
N THR A 115 -6.74 -1.69 -3.68
CA THR A 115 -7.38 -0.94 -4.76
C THR A 115 -7.70 0.48 -4.30
N LEU A 116 -8.31 0.66 -3.12
CA LEU A 116 -8.66 1.97 -2.57
C LEU A 116 -7.44 2.86 -2.34
N ARG A 117 -6.40 2.35 -1.67
CA ARG A 117 -5.15 3.08 -1.43
C ARG A 117 -4.40 3.43 -2.72
N GLY A 118 -4.66 2.68 -3.79
CA GLY A 118 -4.05 2.89 -5.09
C GLY A 118 -4.63 4.09 -5.84
N ILE A 119 -5.85 4.53 -5.52
CA ILE A 119 -6.58 5.57 -6.26
C ILE A 119 -5.73 6.84 -6.48
N PRO A 120 -5.15 7.48 -5.44
CA PRO A 120 -4.43 8.74 -5.62
C PRO A 120 -3.25 8.62 -6.56
N TYR A 121 -2.54 7.49 -6.52
CA TYR A 121 -1.39 7.24 -7.36
C TYR A 121 -1.80 6.87 -8.79
N LEU A 122 -2.78 5.98 -8.93
CA LEU A 122 -3.19 5.42 -10.22
C LEU A 122 -3.99 6.40 -11.07
N SER A 123 -4.76 7.29 -10.47
CA SER A 123 -5.54 8.30 -11.19
C SER A 123 -4.75 9.61 -11.42
N SER A 124 -3.56 9.76 -10.83
CA SER A 124 -2.74 10.96 -11.01
C SER A 124 -2.21 11.10 -12.45
N PRO A 125 -2.19 12.33 -13.00
CA PRO A 125 -1.62 12.59 -14.31
C PRO A 125 -0.17 12.10 -14.41
N PRO A 126 0.21 11.47 -15.53
CA PRO A 126 1.58 11.00 -15.71
C PRO A 126 2.54 12.18 -15.78
N GLN A 127 3.57 12.17 -14.92
CA GLN A 127 4.64 13.17 -14.95
C GLN A 127 5.55 12.91 -16.17
N PRO A 128 5.98 13.95 -16.89
CA PRO A 128 6.94 13.79 -17.97
C PRO A 128 8.26 13.21 -17.46
N ILE A 129 8.85 12.28 -18.22
CA ILE A 129 10.12 11.65 -17.87
C ILE A 129 11.25 12.57 -18.34
N GLN A 130 12.07 13.07 -17.40
CA GLN A 130 13.30 13.77 -17.75
C GLN A 130 14.34 12.76 -18.22
N THR A 131 14.75 12.86 -19.49
CA THR A 131 15.85 12.06 -20.02
C THR A 131 17.20 12.60 -19.51
N PRO A 132 18.27 11.78 -19.46
CA PRO A 132 19.61 12.22 -19.05
C PRO A 132 20.15 13.43 -19.84
N LYS A 133 19.65 13.63 -21.07
CA LYS A 133 19.99 14.75 -21.95
C LYS A 133 19.13 16.01 -21.72
N GLY A 134 18.26 16.02 -20.71
CA GLY A 134 17.41 17.15 -20.36
C GLY A 134 16.12 17.27 -21.18
N ALA A 135 15.89 16.39 -22.16
CA ALA A 135 14.64 16.37 -22.92
C ALA A 135 13.52 15.72 -22.10
N SER A 136 12.32 16.32 -22.15
CA SER A 136 11.10 15.77 -21.55
C SER A 136 10.47 14.77 -22.51
N ALA A 137 10.44 13.49 -22.12
CA ALA A 137 9.71 12.45 -22.84
C ALA A 137 8.31 12.27 -22.24
N PRO A 138 7.27 12.01 -23.06
CA PRO A 138 5.97 11.62 -22.55
C PRO A 138 6.13 10.37 -21.68
N SER A 139 5.45 10.34 -20.54
CA SER A 139 5.37 9.10 -19.76
C SER A 139 4.39 8.15 -20.45
N PRO A 140 4.73 6.86 -20.59
CA PRO A 140 3.86 5.87 -21.21
C PRO A 140 2.68 5.47 -20.32
N ARG A 141 2.59 6.00 -19.10
CA ARG A 141 1.56 5.64 -18.12
C ARG A 141 0.28 6.42 -18.41
N THR A 142 -0.84 5.74 -18.58
CA THR A 142 -2.17 6.33 -18.56
C THR A 142 -2.73 6.34 -17.13
N PRO A 143 -3.45 7.40 -16.71
CA PRO A 143 -4.27 7.35 -15.52
C PRO A 143 -5.29 6.22 -15.62
N VAL A 144 -5.52 5.53 -14.50
CA VAL A 144 -6.52 4.44 -14.41
C VAL A 144 -7.28 4.56 -13.10
N LEU A 145 -8.57 4.27 -13.14
CA LEU A 145 -9.42 4.17 -11.95
C LEU A 145 -9.95 2.74 -11.82
N LEU A 146 -9.48 2.03 -10.80
CA LEU A 146 -9.81 0.61 -10.58
C LEU A 146 -11.02 0.41 -9.63
N LEU A 147 -11.93 1.38 -9.55
CA LEU A 147 -13.18 1.21 -8.82
C LEU A 147 -14.16 0.34 -9.63
N PRO A 148 -15.05 -0.43 -8.97
CA PRO A 148 -16.10 -1.17 -9.66
C PRO A 148 -17.04 -0.25 -10.46
N LEU A 149 -17.31 -0.63 -11.72
CA LEU A 149 -18.09 0.18 -12.65
C LEU A 149 -19.56 0.35 -12.22
N ASP A 150 -20.17 -0.68 -11.64
CA ASP A 150 -21.52 -0.65 -11.06
C ASP A 150 -21.64 0.36 -9.90
N ILE A 151 -20.63 0.40 -9.01
CA ILE A 151 -20.57 1.31 -7.89
C ILE A 151 -20.35 2.74 -8.39
N MET A 152 -19.42 2.94 -9.34
CA MET A 152 -19.20 4.24 -9.97
C MET A 152 -20.46 4.77 -10.64
N SER A 153 -21.16 3.92 -11.40
CA SER A 153 -22.43 4.26 -12.06
C SER A 153 -23.49 4.68 -11.05
N THR A 154 -23.69 3.88 -10.00
CA THR A 154 -24.70 4.14 -8.95
C THR A 154 -24.39 5.42 -8.17
N ALA A 155 -23.12 5.75 -7.99
CA ALA A 155 -22.69 6.98 -7.31
C ALA A 155 -22.56 8.20 -8.26
N GLY A 156 -22.79 8.03 -9.56
CA GLY A 156 -22.67 9.10 -10.55
C GLY A 156 -21.22 9.55 -10.85
N VAL A 157 -20.24 8.70 -10.56
CA VAL A 157 -18.82 9.00 -10.76
C VAL A 157 -18.47 8.91 -12.24
N LYS A 158 -17.85 9.98 -12.75
CA LYS A 158 -17.25 10.01 -14.10
C LYS A 158 -15.74 9.91 -13.97
N GLU A 159 -15.13 8.92 -14.61
CA GLU A 159 -13.69 8.67 -14.54
C GLU A 159 -12.85 9.91 -14.91
N GLU A 160 -13.20 10.59 -16.00
CA GLU A 160 -12.54 11.83 -16.42
C GLU A 160 -12.63 12.95 -15.37
N ALA A 161 -13.72 13.01 -14.58
CA ALA A 161 -13.83 13.97 -13.50
C ALA A 161 -12.85 13.66 -12.37
N VAL A 162 -12.61 12.37 -12.08
CA VAL A 162 -11.60 11.93 -11.10
C VAL A 162 -10.20 12.28 -11.58
N PHE A 163 -9.88 12.08 -12.85
CA PHE A 163 -8.57 12.43 -13.40
C PHE A 163 -8.27 13.93 -13.39
N ARG A 164 -9.28 14.78 -13.60
CA ARG A 164 -9.12 16.24 -13.61
C ARG A 164 -9.21 16.89 -12.24
N LYS A 165 -10.14 16.43 -11.40
CA LYS A 165 -10.52 17.09 -10.14
C LYS A 165 -10.08 16.32 -8.89
N GLY A 166 -9.57 15.09 -9.05
CA GLY A 166 -9.16 14.22 -7.95
C GLY A 166 -10.27 14.07 -6.92
N PRO A 167 -10.03 14.41 -5.64
CA PRO A 167 -11.01 14.24 -4.57
C PRO A 167 -12.26 15.10 -4.75
N SER A 168 -12.24 16.15 -5.58
CA SER A 168 -13.42 16.99 -5.84
C SER A 168 -14.34 16.44 -6.94
N ALA A 169 -14.12 15.22 -7.41
CA ALA A 169 -14.98 14.57 -8.38
C ALA A 169 -16.33 14.17 -7.75
N PRO A 170 -17.48 14.58 -8.34
CA PRO A 170 -18.79 14.25 -7.79
C PRO A 170 -19.00 12.74 -7.63
N GLY A 171 -19.54 12.33 -6.48
CA GLY A 171 -19.87 10.94 -6.16
C GLY A 171 -18.69 10.05 -5.78
N LEU A 172 -17.45 10.56 -5.82
CA LEU A 172 -16.27 9.71 -5.62
C LEU A 172 -16.18 9.16 -4.20
N GLN A 173 -16.41 10.01 -3.19
CA GLN A 173 -16.41 9.61 -1.78
C GLN A 173 -17.48 8.55 -1.50
N ASP A 174 -18.69 8.69 -2.09
CA ASP A 174 -19.77 7.72 -1.94
C ASP A 174 -19.41 6.37 -2.58
N ALA A 175 -18.73 6.38 -3.73
CA ALA A 175 -18.22 5.17 -4.37
C ALA A 175 -17.11 4.51 -3.53
N VAL A 176 -16.16 5.30 -3.01
CA VAL A 176 -15.10 4.82 -2.13
C VAL A 176 -15.67 4.26 -0.84
N PHE A 177 -16.68 4.92 -0.25
CA PHE A 177 -17.41 4.44 0.93
C PHE A 177 -18.00 3.05 0.68
N LYS A 178 -18.78 2.87 -0.40
CA LYS A 178 -19.41 1.56 -0.71
C LYS A 178 -18.38 0.44 -0.84
N VAL A 179 -17.25 0.70 -1.50
CA VAL A 179 -16.17 -0.29 -1.66
C VAL A 179 -15.44 -0.53 -0.32
N ALA A 180 -15.21 0.51 0.48
CA ALA A 180 -14.59 0.43 1.79
C ALA A 180 -15.45 -0.36 2.79
N THR A 181 -16.78 -0.20 2.75
CA THR A 181 -17.72 -0.99 3.56
C THR A 181 -17.54 -2.47 3.30
N ARG A 182 -17.43 -2.89 2.04
CA ARG A 182 -17.21 -4.31 1.70
C ARG A 182 -15.92 -4.88 2.30
N ALA A 183 -14.83 -4.10 2.26
CA ALA A 183 -13.58 -4.49 2.89
C ALA A 183 -13.72 -4.59 4.42
N HIS A 184 -14.46 -3.66 5.02
CA HIS A 184 -14.72 -3.66 6.45
C HIS A 184 -15.57 -4.86 6.87
N ASP A 185 -16.60 -5.22 6.10
CA ASP A 185 -17.45 -6.39 6.34
C ASP A 185 -16.61 -7.67 6.40
N HIS A 186 -15.67 -7.85 5.47
CA HIS A 186 -14.74 -8.98 5.51
C HIS A 186 -13.88 -8.99 6.77
N LEU A 187 -13.39 -7.84 7.24
CA LEU A 187 -12.64 -7.77 8.50
C LEU A 187 -13.53 -8.07 9.72
N LEU A 188 -14.81 -7.68 9.70
CA LEU A 188 -15.77 -8.04 10.75
C LEU A 188 -15.99 -9.55 10.79
N THR A 189 -16.30 -10.17 9.64
CA THR A 189 -16.46 -11.62 9.53
C THR A 189 -15.19 -12.35 9.98
N ALA A 190 -14.01 -11.90 9.56
CA ALA A 190 -12.75 -12.49 10.01
C ALA A 190 -12.54 -12.39 11.53
N ARG A 191 -12.92 -11.26 12.16
CA ARG A 191 -12.85 -11.10 13.63
C ARG A 191 -13.81 -12.04 14.35
N GLU A 192 -15.03 -12.16 13.86
CA GLU A 192 -16.05 -13.06 14.41
C GLU A 192 -15.61 -14.51 14.31
N MET A 193 -15.15 -14.94 13.13
CA MET A 193 -14.57 -16.27 12.91
C MET A 193 -13.39 -16.53 13.82
N LEU A 194 -12.42 -15.61 13.91
CA LEU A 194 -11.26 -15.78 14.78
C LEU A 194 -11.68 -15.97 16.24
N ALA A 195 -12.69 -15.24 16.73
CA ALA A 195 -13.22 -15.40 18.07
C ALA A 195 -13.86 -16.78 18.30
N ARG A 196 -14.63 -17.28 17.32
CA ARG A 196 -15.23 -18.62 17.34
C ARG A 196 -14.18 -19.73 17.35
N LEU A 197 -13.23 -19.68 16.41
CA LEU A 197 -12.16 -20.66 16.31
C LEU A 197 -11.27 -20.68 17.56
N THR A 198 -11.04 -19.52 18.19
CA THR A 198 -10.33 -19.43 19.48
C THR A 198 -11.09 -20.14 20.61
N ARG A 199 -12.43 -20.16 20.56
CA ARG A 199 -13.30 -20.93 21.46
C ARG A 199 -13.47 -22.39 21.02
N GLY A 200 -12.82 -22.84 19.94
CA GLY A 200 -12.94 -24.21 19.42
C GLY A 200 -14.31 -24.48 18.77
N GLU A 201 -15.02 -23.44 18.35
CA GLU A 201 -16.22 -23.52 17.53
C GLU A 201 -15.83 -23.54 16.04
N ASP A 202 -16.76 -23.84 15.15
CA ASP A 202 -16.58 -23.68 13.70
C ASP A 202 -16.57 -22.21 13.24
N ALA A 203 -16.28 -21.95 11.96
CA ALA A 203 -16.34 -20.62 11.35
C ALA A 203 -17.70 -19.90 11.46
N GLY A 204 -18.80 -20.61 11.71
CA GLY A 204 -20.15 -20.04 11.79
C GLY A 204 -20.88 -19.87 10.45
N HIS A 205 -20.21 -20.13 9.32
CA HIS A 205 -20.82 -20.25 8.00
C HIS A 205 -19.95 -21.11 7.08
N GLU A 206 -20.53 -21.55 5.96
CA GLU A 206 -19.83 -22.34 4.96
C GLU A 206 -18.72 -21.54 4.28
N TYR A 207 -17.65 -22.23 3.89
CA TYR A 207 -16.55 -21.65 3.12
C TYR A 207 -16.81 -21.82 1.62
N GLU A 208 -17.03 -20.71 0.93
CA GLU A 208 -17.36 -20.68 -0.50
C GLU A 208 -16.27 -21.25 -1.42
N HIS A 209 -15.00 -21.31 -0.96
CA HIS A 209 -13.87 -21.88 -1.72
C HIS A 209 -13.41 -23.26 -1.17
N GLY A 210 -14.14 -23.86 -0.22
CA GLY A 210 -13.74 -25.11 0.43
C GLY A 210 -13.65 -26.33 -0.50
N GLY A 211 -14.32 -26.27 -1.66
CA GLY A 211 -14.39 -27.36 -2.65
C GLY A 211 -13.51 -27.18 -3.90
N GLU A 212 -12.59 -26.21 -3.94
CA GLU A 212 -11.72 -26.04 -5.12
C GLU A 212 -10.75 -27.23 -5.27
N GLU A 213 -10.86 -27.95 -6.40
CA GLU A 213 -10.44 -29.35 -6.63
C GLU A 213 -8.95 -29.71 -6.46
N ASP A 214 -8.07 -28.75 -6.13
CA ASP A 214 -6.62 -28.96 -6.10
C ASP A 214 -5.97 -28.67 -4.73
N HIS A 215 -6.77 -28.43 -3.68
CA HIS A 215 -6.29 -28.30 -2.29
C HIS A 215 -6.40 -29.59 -1.51
N VAL A 216 -5.24 -30.15 -1.16
CA VAL A 216 -5.17 -31.32 -0.29
C VAL A 216 -5.27 -30.85 1.16
N TYR A 217 -6.44 -30.94 1.78
CA TYR A 217 -6.61 -30.69 3.22
C TYR A 217 -6.03 -31.83 4.07
N GLY A 218 -5.56 -31.51 5.27
CA GLY A 218 -5.13 -32.52 6.23
C GLY A 218 -6.33 -33.25 6.79
N GLY A 219 -6.39 -34.57 6.67
CA GLY A 219 -7.47 -35.39 7.26
C GLY A 219 -7.35 -35.59 8.77
N GLY A 220 -6.57 -34.76 9.46
CA GLY A 220 -6.37 -34.83 10.91
C GLY A 220 -7.35 -33.92 11.63
N ASP A 221 -7.90 -34.40 12.74
CA ASP A 221 -8.61 -33.60 13.75
C ASP A 221 -7.59 -32.76 14.53
N ASP A 222 -6.81 -31.95 13.81
CA ASP A 222 -5.76 -31.12 14.38
C ASP A 222 -6.41 -30.02 15.21
N ASP A 223 -5.86 -29.77 16.40
CA ASP A 223 -6.36 -28.71 17.29
C ASP A 223 -6.21 -27.35 16.59
N VAL A 224 -7.29 -26.87 16.00
CA VAL A 224 -7.37 -25.58 15.28
C VAL A 224 -6.84 -24.44 16.16
N ARG A 225 -6.95 -24.52 17.48
CA ARG A 225 -6.37 -23.49 18.37
C ARG A 225 -4.85 -23.52 18.39
N MET A 226 -4.24 -24.70 18.33
CA MET A 226 -2.80 -24.86 18.18
C MET A 226 -2.35 -24.36 16.80
N GLU A 227 -3.07 -24.70 15.74
CA GLU A 227 -2.76 -24.22 14.38
C GLU A 227 -2.86 -22.70 14.30
N LEU A 228 -3.93 -22.09 14.83
CA LEU A 228 -4.12 -20.65 14.93
C LEU A 228 -2.93 -19.97 15.62
N ARG A 229 -2.44 -20.53 16.73
CA ARG A 229 -1.26 -19.98 17.44
C ARG A 229 -0.01 -20.01 16.55
N ARG A 230 0.16 -21.05 15.73
CA ARG A 230 1.32 -21.19 14.83
C ARG A 230 1.26 -20.21 13.64
N CYS A 231 0.07 -19.93 13.11
CA CYS A 231 -0.08 -19.06 11.94
C CYS A 231 -0.54 -17.63 12.25
N PHE A 232 -0.75 -17.26 13.52
CA PHE A 232 -1.24 -15.93 13.90
C PHE A 232 -0.48 -14.78 13.23
N GLY A 233 0.83 -14.92 13.03
CA GLY A 233 1.65 -13.94 12.32
C GLY A 233 1.23 -13.67 10.87
N VAL A 234 0.68 -14.66 10.17
CA VAL A 234 0.14 -14.51 8.81
C VAL A 234 -1.08 -13.59 8.81
N PHE A 235 -1.91 -13.70 9.84
CA PHE A 235 -3.15 -12.93 9.97
C PHE A 235 -2.94 -11.47 10.41
N LEU A 236 -1.74 -11.12 10.89
CA LEU A 236 -1.39 -9.72 11.18
C LEU A 236 -1.42 -8.84 9.92
N GLU A 237 -1.36 -9.42 8.73
CA GLU A 237 -1.53 -8.71 7.46
C GLU A 237 -2.90 -8.03 7.32
N ALA A 238 -3.91 -8.41 8.10
CA ALA A 238 -5.21 -7.74 8.13
C ALA A 238 -5.20 -6.41 8.93
N VAL A 239 -4.23 -6.23 9.82
CA VAL A 239 -4.16 -5.04 10.71
C VAL A 239 -3.95 -3.75 9.91
N PRO A 240 -3.00 -3.66 8.95
CA PRO A 240 -2.83 -2.47 8.13
C PRO A 240 -4.08 -2.10 7.32
N ALA A 241 -4.86 -3.09 6.87
CA ALA A 241 -6.12 -2.84 6.18
C ALA A 241 -7.16 -2.19 7.09
N GLY A 242 -7.33 -2.72 8.32
CA GLY A 242 -8.21 -2.10 9.32
C GLY A 242 -7.79 -0.66 9.64
N VAL A 243 -6.50 -0.43 9.90
CA VAL A 243 -5.97 0.92 10.18
C VAL A 243 -6.19 1.88 9.02
N TYR A 244 -6.04 1.41 7.77
CA TYR A 244 -6.31 2.24 6.59
C TYR A 244 -7.79 2.60 6.49
N LEU A 245 -8.70 1.65 6.71
CA LEU A 245 -10.14 1.88 6.65
C LEU A 245 -10.60 2.88 7.74
N ASP A 246 -10.10 2.73 8.97
CA ASP A 246 -10.38 3.68 10.07
C ASP A 246 -9.87 5.09 9.74
N ALA A 247 -8.72 5.20 9.07
CA ALA A 247 -8.17 6.48 8.63
C ALA A 247 -8.98 7.08 7.47
N LEU A 248 -9.46 6.24 6.55
CA LEU A 248 -10.29 6.62 5.41
C LEU A 248 -11.66 7.14 5.86
N GLU A 249 -12.29 6.50 6.83
CA GLU A 249 -13.55 6.95 7.45
C GLU A 249 -13.40 8.37 8.03
N LYS A 250 -12.33 8.62 8.80
CA LYS A 250 -12.05 9.93 9.44
C LYS A 250 -11.87 11.08 8.46
N VAL A 251 -11.57 10.80 7.20
CA VAL A 251 -11.39 11.81 6.15
C VAL A 251 -12.53 11.78 5.13
N ASN A 252 -13.71 11.32 5.55
CA ASN A 252 -14.91 11.25 4.71
C ASN A 252 -14.65 10.50 3.39
N PHE A 253 -13.95 9.37 3.48
CA PHE A 253 -13.67 8.51 2.34
C PHE A 253 -12.92 9.18 1.19
N ASP A 254 -12.14 10.25 1.48
CA ASP A 254 -11.18 10.83 0.55
C ASP A 254 -9.85 10.05 0.60
N PRO A 255 -9.52 9.23 -0.43
CA PRO A 255 -8.29 8.45 -0.42
C PRO A 255 -7.02 9.29 -0.58
N TRP A 256 -7.09 10.55 -1.03
CA TRP A 256 -5.94 11.47 -1.06
C TRP A 256 -5.61 12.02 0.33
N ALA A 257 -6.60 12.07 1.21
CA ALA A 257 -6.44 12.53 2.58
C ALA A 257 -5.92 11.43 3.52
N VAL A 258 -5.99 10.15 3.11
CA VAL A 258 -5.42 9.01 3.87
C VAL A 258 -3.91 8.97 3.74
N ARG A 259 -3.20 9.03 4.87
CA ARG A 259 -1.75 9.23 4.91
C ARG A 259 -1.05 8.07 5.62
N PRO A 260 -0.23 7.27 4.92
CA PRO A 260 0.68 6.34 5.59
C PRO A 260 1.85 7.14 6.17
N GLY A 261 1.85 7.37 7.49
CA GLY A 261 2.98 7.96 8.21
C GLY A 261 2.82 9.42 8.64
N LYS A 262 3.54 9.75 9.72
CA LYS A 262 3.13 10.65 10.80
C LYS A 262 3.11 12.14 10.43
N VAL A 263 1.96 12.62 9.94
CA VAL A 263 1.70 14.08 9.84
C VAL A 263 1.99 14.80 11.15
N GLU A 264 1.73 14.15 12.28
CA GLU A 264 2.05 14.68 13.61
C GLU A 264 3.54 14.94 13.82
N GLU A 265 4.43 14.15 13.22
CA GLU A 265 5.88 14.43 13.26
C GLU A 265 6.23 15.65 12.43
N VAL A 266 5.68 15.76 11.22
CA VAL A 266 5.85 16.95 10.37
C VAL A 266 5.31 18.19 11.08
N LYS A 267 4.13 18.11 11.68
CA LYS A 267 3.53 19.18 12.50
C LYS A 267 4.43 19.54 13.68
N THR A 268 5.01 18.56 14.38
CA THR A 268 5.90 18.81 15.53
C THR A 268 7.17 19.55 15.10
N ILE A 269 7.78 19.14 13.98
CA ILE A 269 8.98 19.79 13.43
C ILE A 269 8.65 21.22 12.99
N VAL A 270 7.54 21.40 12.26
CA VAL A 270 7.08 22.72 11.82
C VAL A 270 6.76 23.63 13.01
N LYS A 271 6.08 23.12 14.05
CA LYS A 271 5.81 23.87 15.28
C LYS A 271 7.11 24.28 15.96
N THR A 272 8.06 23.37 16.13
CA THR A 272 9.36 23.66 16.77
C THR A 272 10.12 24.76 16.04
N VAL A 273 10.21 24.67 14.71
CA VAL A 273 10.88 25.69 13.89
C VAL A 273 10.10 27.01 13.88
N GLY A 274 8.77 26.93 13.78
CA GLY A 274 7.90 28.10 13.77
C GLY A 274 7.97 28.88 15.08
N THR A 275 7.88 28.21 16.22
CA THR A 275 8.07 28.80 17.55
C THR A 275 9.43 29.46 17.67
N ALA A 276 10.51 28.79 17.25
CA ALA A 276 11.85 29.37 17.30
C ALA A 276 11.99 30.65 16.44
N ILE A 277 11.28 30.73 15.31
CA ILE A 277 11.24 31.95 14.48
C ILE A 277 10.47 33.04 15.20
N LEU A 278 9.25 32.76 15.66
CA LEU A 278 8.35 33.75 16.26
C LEU A 278 8.89 34.32 17.58
N GLU A 279 9.37 33.47 18.48
CA GLU A 279 9.92 33.89 19.78
C GLU A 279 11.19 34.74 19.67
N ASN A 280 11.90 34.64 18.54
CA ASN A 280 13.14 35.38 18.33
C ASN A 280 12.95 36.54 17.33
N GLY A 281 11.71 37.03 17.19
CA GLY A 281 11.39 38.24 16.42
C GLY A 281 11.36 38.06 14.89
N GLY A 282 11.30 36.82 14.41
CA GLY A 282 11.06 36.51 13.00
C GLY A 282 9.57 36.43 12.66
N VAL A 283 9.24 36.50 11.38
CA VAL A 283 7.87 36.48 10.86
C VAL A 283 7.68 35.33 9.89
N ILE A 284 6.70 34.46 10.12
CA ILE A 284 6.33 33.40 9.17
C ILE A 284 5.40 33.98 8.11
N ARG A 285 5.78 33.82 6.84
CA ARG A 285 5.06 34.34 5.66
C ARG A 285 4.23 33.28 4.94
N GLY A 286 4.53 32.00 5.16
CA GLY A 286 3.76 30.92 4.55
C GLY A 286 4.30 29.56 4.93
N LEU A 287 3.41 28.59 5.01
CA LEU A 287 3.71 27.19 5.23
C LEU A 287 2.94 26.38 4.18
N CYS A 288 3.64 25.48 3.49
CA CYS A 288 3.01 24.58 2.53
C CYS A 288 3.52 23.17 2.78
N ASN A 289 2.62 22.25 3.06
CA ASN A 289 2.95 20.83 3.13
C ASN A 289 2.86 20.26 1.71
N TRP A 290 4.00 19.88 1.15
CA TRP A 290 4.07 19.30 -0.19
C TRP A 290 3.66 17.81 -0.17
N GLY A 291 3.81 17.12 0.96
CA GLY A 291 3.41 15.73 1.11
C GLY A 291 4.55 14.75 0.80
N VAL A 292 4.21 13.49 0.53
CA VAL A 292 5.22 12.43 0.34
C VAL A 292 5.66 12.39 -1.12
N TYR A 293 6.95 12.59 -1.35
CA TYR A 293 7.55 12.39 -2.67
C TYR A 293 8.70 11.40 -2.58
N ALA A 294 8.98 10.75 -3.70
CA ALA A 294 10.23 10.04 -3.89
C ALA A 294 11.40 11.02 -3.77
N LEU A 295 12.45 10.59 -3.09
CA LEU A 295 13.69 11.35 -3.04
C LEU A 295 14.40 11.25 -4.40
N PRO A 296 15.14 12.28 -4.85
CA PRO A 296 15.84 12.25 -6.14
C PRO A 296 16.77 11.05 -6.30
N ARG A 297 17.31 10.57 -5.18
CA ARG A 297 17.99 9.28 -5.03
C ARG A 297 17.68 8.75 -3.63
N PRO A 298 17.63 7.42 -3.42
CA PRO A 298 17.54 6.85 -2.08
C PRO A 298 18.67 7.37 -1.19
N ILE A 299 18.36 7.71 0.06
CA ILE A 299 19.33 8.26 1.02
C ILE A 299 19.40 7.30 2.21
N SER A 300 20.61 6.97 2.66
CA SER A 300 20.82 6.19 3.89
C SER A 300 21.09 7.12 5.06
N ILE A 301 20.22 7.12 6.06
CA ILE A 301 20.35 7.91 7.29
C ILE A 301 20.01 7.00 8.47
N HIS A 302 20.78 7.08 9.56
CA HIS A 302 20.59 6.24 10.76
C HIS A 302 20.46 4.74 10.45
N GLN A 303 21.31 4.22 9.56
CA GLN A 303 21.32 2.82 9.10
C GLN A 303 20.04 2.36 8.37
N MET A 304 19.13 3.26 8.01
CA MET A 304 17.93 2.99 7.21
C MET A 304 18.01 3.66 5.85
N GLN A 305 17.54 2.96 4.81
CA GLN A 305 17.39 3.54 3.47
C GLN A 305 16.00 4.15 3.28
N HIS A 306 15.97 5.40 2.86
CA HIS A 306 14.76 6.14 2.56
C HIS A 306 14.66 6.39 1.06
N ALA A 307 13.62 5.87 0.43
CA ALA A 307 13.28 6.16 -0.97
C ALA A 307 12.23 7.27 -1.11
N TYR A 308 11.49 7.56 -0.03
CA TYR A 308 10.43 8.55 0.03
C TYR A 308 10.59 9.42 1.29
N GLY A 309 10.10 10.66 1.23
CA GLY A 309 10.09 11.56 2.37
C GLY A 309 8.89 12.50 2.37
N HIS A 310 8.46 12.93 3.55
CA HIS A 310 7.50 14.02 3.70
C HIS A 310 8.22 15.36 3.46
N HIS A 311 7.71 16.14 2.51
CA HIS A 311 8.24 17.44 2.14
C HIS A 311 7.30 18.53 2.64
N PHE A 312 7.86 19.57 3.24
CA PHE A 312 7.16 20.81 3.54
C PHE A 312 8.07 21.99 3.28
N VAL A 313 7.48 23.16 3.07
CA VAL A 313 8.17 24.42 2.82
C VAL A 313 7.64 25.46 3.78
N LEU A 314 8.57 26.15 4.45
CA LEU A 314 8.28 27.27 5.35
C LEU A 314 8.99 28.51 4.81
N ARG A 315 8.21 29.57 4.55
CA ARG A 315 8.70 30.90 4.20
C ARG A 315 8.62 31.79 5.43
N TYR A 316 9.71 32.50 5.71
CA TYR A 316 9.80 33.38 6.85
C TYR A 316 10.84 34.47 6.61
N ASP A 317 10.66 35.60 7.28
CA ASP A 317 11.64 36.66 7.42
C ASP A 317 12.28 36.54 8.81
N SER A 318 13.60 36.67 8.90
CA SER A 318 14.30 36.58 10.18
C SER A 318 15.69 37.21 10.09
N SER A 319 16.29 37.49 11.25
CA SER A 319 17.71 37.85 11.32
C SER A 319 18.60 36.64 10.98
N THR A 320 19.85 36.91 10.62
CA THR A 320 20.85 35.85 10.34
C THR A 320 21.08 34.93 11.55
N GLY A 321 20.98 35.46 12.77
CA GLY A 321 21.07 34.70 14.01
C GLY A 321 19.92 33.70 14.16
N VAL A 322 18.69 34.14 13.93
CA VAL A 322 17.49 33.27 13.98
C VAL A 322 17.53 32.21 12.89
N HIS A 323 17.93 32.58 11.66
CA HIS A 323 18.11 31.59 10.59
C HIS A 323 19.15 30.51 10.95
N ARG A 324 20.26 30.89 11.60
CA ARG A 324 21.27 29.94 12.08
C ARG A 324 20.70 28.99 13.13
N LYS A 325 19.88 29.50 14.06
CA LYS A 325 19.17 28.70 15.07
C LYS A 325 18.21 27.71 14.42
N VAL A 326 17.42 28.13 13.43
CA VAL A 326 16.54 27.24 12.64
C VAL A 326 17.34 26.12 11.96
N ARG A 327 18.48 26.44 11.35
CA ARG A 327 19.37 25.43 10.74
C ARG A 327 19.90 24.43 11.76
N GLN A 328 20.23 24.87 12.98
CA GLN A 328 20.70 23.99 14.04
C GLN A 328 19.59 23.05 14.52
N ILE A 329 18.38 23.57 14.75
CA ILE A 329 17.20 22.77 15.13
C ILE A 329 16.93 21.69 14.07
N LEU A 330 16.88 22.07 12.79
CA LEU A 330 16.60 21.12 11.70
C LEU A 330 17.70 20.08 11.49
N ARG A 331 18.96 20.42 11.78
CA ARG A 331 20.09 19.47 11.73
C ARG A 331 20.08 18.49 12.90
N ALA A 332 19.60 18.92 14.06
CA ALA A 332 19.54 18.09 15.27
C ALA A 332 18.29 17.20 15.29
N GLU A 333 17.31 17.43 14.42
CA GLU A 333 16.08 16.66 14.33
C GLU A 333 16.32 15.29 13.65
N PRO A 334 16.25 14.16 14.40
CA PRO A 334 16.57 12.82 13.87
C PRO A 334 15.62 12.36 12.76
N ARG A 335 14.41 12.92 12.69
CA ARG A 335 13.43 12.61 11.64
C ARG A 335 13.65 13.43 10.36
N MET A 336 14.57 14.40 10.36
CA MET A 336 14.81 15.28 9.23
C MET A 336 15.81 14.66 8.24
N LEU A 337 15.32 14.11 7.12
CA LEU A 337 16.19 13.50 6.11
C LEU A 337 17.07 14.52 5.39
N ARG A 338 16.51 15.69 5.05
CA ARG A 338 17.24 16.78 4.39
C ARG A 338 16.50 18.10 4.57
N ALA A 339 17.22 19.15 4.94
CA ALA A 339 16.72 20.52 4.95
C ALA A 339 17.53 21.39 3.96
N VAL A 340 16.83 22.13 3.10
CA VAL A 340 17.43 23.08 2.15
C VAL A 340 16.86 24.46 2.44
N HIS A 341 17.73 25.47 2.43
CA HIS A 341 17.35 26.85 2.68
C HIS A 341 17.80 27.72 1.51
N ALA A 342 16.89 28.53 0.98
CA ALA A 342 17.19 29.50 -0.05
C ALA A 342 16.73 30.89 0.41
N LYS A 343 17.56 31.90 0.16
CA LYS A 343 17.18 33.30 0.38
C LYS A 343 16.41 33.79 -0.86
N LEU A 344 15.35 34.55 -0.63
CA LEU A 344 14.56 35.15 -1.70
C LEU A 344 15.25 36.45 -2.15
N GLY A 345 15.34 36.67 -3.47
CA GLY A 345 15.82 37.93 -4.06
C GLY A 345 17.31 38.01 -4.43
N ASP A 346 18.08 36.93 -4.27
CA ASP A 346 19.51 36.87 -4.62
C ASP A 346 19.82 35.90 -5.78
N ASN A 347 18.82 35.60 -6.62
CA ASN A 347 18.86 34.58 -7.69
C ASN A 347 19.19 33.14 -7.25
N THR A 348 19.29 32.85 -5.95
CA THR A 348 19.61 31.51 -5.45
C THR A 348 18.47 30.51 -5.66
N LEU A 349 17.22 30.95 -5.56
CA LEU A 349 16.04 30.09 -5.77
C LEU A 349 15.92 29.57 -7.21
N PRO A 350 16.02 30.40 -8.26
CA PRO A 350 16.10 29.92 -9.64
C PRO A 350 17.24 28.93 -9.90
N VAL A 351 18.37 29.07 -9.19
CA VAL A 351 19.53 28.18 -9.32
C VAL A 351 19.34 26.85 -8.56
N LEU A 352 18.70 26.87 -7.39
CA LEU A 352 18.49 25.68 -6.55
C LEU A 352 17.20 24.91 -6.86
N ALA A 353 16.17 25.57 -7.39
CA ALA A 353 14.84 24.99 -7.60
C ALA A 353 14.56 24.78 -9.10
N ARG A 354 14.73 23.55 -9.59
CA ARG A 354 14.31 23.12 -10.93
C ARG A 354 12.79 23.06 -11.14
N PHE A 355 11.99 23.40 -10.12
CA PHE A 355 10.54 23.17 -10.06
C PHE A 355 9.69 24.45 -10.04
N GLY A 356 10.28 25.62 -10.31
CA GLY A 356 9.56 26.89 -10.28
C GLY A 356 9.26 27.38 -8.85
N ALA A 357 8.67 28.57 -8.73
CA ALA A 357 8.32 29.14 -7.44
C ALA A 357 7.18 28.34 -6.76
N PRO A 358 7.23 28.09 -5.44
CA PRO A 358 6.14 27.45 -4.72
C PRO A 358 4.82 28.22 -4.85
N ALA A 359 3.71 27.53 -5.05
CA ALA A 359 2.38 28.13 -4.89
C ALA A 359 2.12 28.34 -3.38
N TRP A 360 2.10 29.60 -2.95
CA TRP A 360 1.83 29.97 -1.55
C TRP A 360 0.32 30.04 -1.33
N ILE A 361 -0.17 29.44 -0.23
CA ILE A 361 -1.53 29.72 0.24
C ILE A 361 -1.57 31.19 0.68
N PRO A 362 -2.45 32.04 0.11
CA PRO A 362 -2.54 33.45 0.50
C PRO A 362 -2.95 33.60 1.98
N GLN A 363 -2.45 34.64 2.65
CA GLN A 363 -2.79 34.99 4.03
C GLN A 363 -4.28 35.32 4.28
N SER A 364 -5.13 35.29 3.25
CA SER A 364 -6.56 35.61 3.35
C SER A 364 -7.44 34.44 3.78
N VAL A 365 -6.85 33.27 4.09
CA VAL A 365 -7.59 32.13 4.64
C VAL A 365 -7.03 31.84 6.03
N THR A 366 -7.33 32.74 6.97
CA THR A 366 -7.07 32.54 8.40
C THR A 366 -8.39 32.52 9.16
N GLU A 367 -9.28 31.61 8.77
CA GLU A 367 -10.29 31.06 9.65
C GLU A 367 -10.28 29.55 9.43
N LEU A 368 -9.56 28.85 10.31
CA LEU A 368 -9.80 27.50 10.83
C LEU A 368 -8.69 27.13 11.83
#